data_AF-A0A0D6LW34-F1
#
_entry.id   AF-A0A0D6LW34-F1
#
_cell.length_a   1.000
_cell.length_b   1.000
_cell.length_c   1.000
_cell.angle_alpha   90.00
_cell.angle_beta   90.00
_cell.angle_gamma   90.00
#
_symmetry.space_group_name_H-M   'P 1'
#
loop_
_entity.id
_entity.type
_entity.pdbx_description
1 polymer ?
#
loop_
_entity_poly.entity_id
_entity_poly.type
_entity_poly.pdbx_seq_one_letter_code
_entity_poly.pdbx_strand_id
1 'polypeptide(L)'
;MQRQCFSSAFLLLLCGMPSLATICDPGKYMALKDDERKAFLDYHNERRKEISDGVAANYVEKLPSARNMYMLKYDCNMEKELAKELDKCSAQVTFTNGYGQNIAKYTNDKFIAIADMKDKIKTAMETWYNPVLYYGLRNRDNIVSDARLYSFANMVYAKTLRIGCAYKECNSKKELYVSCIYNLIGGFPNNVLYESGTPCKKHTDCTTYSPSTCDKAKGLCNYSGRPPRPDGVVCFKIYDCATETEAIKYASTCSLKKSPEGDRPGFGENVFIYPVPNADPIPAFEAATESWWSQVSAAVIKSDVKFDRSLRDKAVDQRGFTQMAWAKSVKIGCAIQTCDQSSFVVCRYSPGGNILNEQIYQPGQVCGGCMASCNITQGLCSFY
;
A
#
# COMPACT_ATOMS: atom_id res chain seq x y z
N MET A 1 -35.31 72.95 5.07
CA MET A 1 -34.94 73.43 3.73
C MET A 1 -34.16 72.31 3.05
N GLN A 2 -34.72 71.79 1.96
CA GLN A 2 -34.19 70.87 0.93
C GLN A 2 -33.62 69.47 1.26
N ARG A 3 -34.23 68.51 0.55
CA ARG A 3 -33.88 67.10 0.30
C ARG A 3 -32.55 66.95 -0.44
N GLN A 4 -31.91 65.78 -0.35
CA GLN A 4 -31.26 65.15 -1.51
C GLN A 4 -31.18 63.63 -1.40
N CYS A 5 -31.20 62.99 -2.57
CA CYS A 5 -31.54 61.60 -2.86
C CYS A 5 -30.40 60.57 -2.62
N PHE A 6 -30.84 59.31 -2.52
CA PHE A 6 -30.07 58.07 -2.52
C PHE A 6 -29.04 57.95 -3.68
N SER A 7 -27.87 57.40 -3.37
CA SER A 7 -26.97 56.76 -4.33
C SER A 7 -26.63 55.35 -3.85
N SER A 8 -26.89 54.36 -4.70
CA SER A 8 -26.65 52.94 -4.48
C SER A 8 -25.15 52.62 -4.55
N ALA A 9 -24.60 52.00 -3.50
CA ALA A 9 -23.35 51.25 -3.58
C ALA A 9 -23.68 49.75 -3.55
N PHE A 10 -23.52 49.10 -4.70
CA PHE A 10 -23.57 47.65 -4.85
C PHE A 10 -22.38 47.05 -4.09
N LEU A 11 -22.65 46.34 -2.99
CA LEU A 11 -21.68 45.47 -2.34
C LEU A 11 -21.54 44.23 -3.23
N LEU A 12 -20.52 44.20 -4.10
CA LEU A 12 -20.09 42.99 -4.79
C LEU A 12 -19.60 42.00 -3.73
N LEU A 13 -20.45 41.05 -3.34
CA LEU A 13 -20.00 39.80 -2.73
C LEU A 13 -19.07 39.12 -3.73
N LEU A 14 -17.77 39.21 -3.48
CA LEU A 14 -16.79 38.29 -4.04
C LEU A 14 -17.15 36.89 -3.54
N CYS A 15 -17.98 36.19 -4.31
CA CYS A 15 -18.16 34.77 -4.19
C CYS A 15 -16.78 34.16 -4.45
N GLY A 16 -16.07 33.78 -3.38
CA GLY A 16 -14.78 33.11 -3.48
C GLY A 16 -14.94 31.92 -4.40
N MET A 17 -14.24 31.95 -5.54
CA MET A 17 -14.17 30.79 -6.43
C MET A 17 -13.69 29.61 -5.57
N PRO A 18 -14.41 28.46 -5.58
CA PRO A 18 -13.96 27.29 -4.84
C PRO A 18 -12.57 26.93 -5.37
N SER A 19 -11.55 26.94 -4.52
CA SER A 19 -10.24 26.42 -4.90
C SER A 19 -10.46 24.99 -5.35
N LEU A 20 -10.09 24.66 -6.60
CA LEU A 20 -10.07 23.29 -7.09
C LEU A 20 -9.25 22.47 -6.09
N ALA A 21 -9.90 21.56 -5.37
CA ALA A 21 -9.22 20.71 -4.41
C ALA A 21 -8.18 19.87 -5.17
N THR A 22 -6.91 20.06 -4.84
CA THR A 22 -5.80 19.34 -5.47
C THR A 22 -5.78 17.88 -5.01
N ILE A 23 -5.46 16.94 -5.90
CA ILE A 23 -5.40 15.50 -5.57
C ILE A 23 -4.25 15.24 -4.60
N CYS A 24 -3.08 15.80 -4.92
CA CYS A 24 -1.92 15.80 -4.03
C CYS A 24 -1.39 17.21 -3.87
N ASP A 25 -0.76 17.49 -2.73
CA ASP A 25 -0.10 18.76 -2.49
C ASP A 25 1.08 18.94 -3.48
N PRO A 26 1.04 19.93 -4.40
CA PRO A 26 2.07 20.10 -5.41
C PRO A 26 3.43 20.52 -4.83
N GLY A 27 3.47 21.09 -3.62
CA GLY A 27 4.72 21.41 -2.92
C GLY A 27 5.39 20.18 -2.29
N LYS A 28 4.64 19.10 -2.09
CA LYS A 28 5.13 17.85 -1.45
C LYS A 28 5.27 16.69 -2.44
N TYR A 29 4.48 16.66 -3.50
CA TYR A 29 4.40 15.57 -4.47
C TYR A 29 4.55 16.13 -5.89
N MET A 30 5.79 16.15 -6.39
CA MET A 30 6.16 16.82 -7.64
C MET A 30 6.29 15.86 -8.84
N ALA A 31 6.09 14.55 -8.62
CA ALA A 31 6.32 13.55 -9.67
C ALA A 31 5.26 13.61 -10.78
N LEU A 32 4.03 13.98 -10.44
CA LEU A 32 2.92 14.15 -11.39
C LEU A 32 2.19 15.47 -11.20
N LYS A 33 1.53 15.94 -12.25
CA LYS A 33 0.50 16.98 -12.20
C LYS A 33 -0.85 16.36 -11.85
N ASP A 34 -1.77 17.18 -11.34
CA ASP A 34 -3.09 16.68 -10.93
C ASP A 34 -3.95 16.18 -12.08
N ASP A 35 -3.82 16.74 -13.29
CA ASP A 35 -4.53 16.23 -14.46
C ASP A 35 -3.97 14.88 -14.94
N GLU A 36 -2.68 14.62 -14.76
CA GLU A 36 -2.04 13.31 -14.99
C GLU A 36 -2.48 12.29 -13.95
N ARG A 37 -2.52 12.66 -12.65
CA ARG A 37 -3.10 11.81 -11.58
C ARG A 37 -4.54 11.45 -11.88
N LYS A 38 -5.32 12.43 -12.34
CA LYS A 38 -6.70 12.24 -12.77
C LYS A 38 -6.81 11.31 -13.96
N ALA A 39 -5.92 11.41 -14.96
CA ALA A 39 -5.89 10.50 -16.10
C ALA A 39 -5.69 9.03 -15.67
N PHE A 40 -4.76 8.75 -14.75
CA PHE A 40 -4.60 7.42 -14.17
C PHE A 40 -5.87 6.98 -13.42
N LEU A 41 -6.36 7.81 -12.50
CA LEU A 41 -7.45 7.44 -11.59
C LEU A 41 -8.78 7.22 -12.32
N ASP A 42 -9.12 8.11 -13.25
CA ASP A 42 -10.36 8.05 -14.00
C ASP A 42 -10.41 6.82 -14.89
N TYR A 43 -9.31 6.51 -15.60
CA TYR A 43 -9.24 5.33 -16.46
C TYR A 43 -9.57 4.05 -15.69
N HIS A 44 -8.92 3.85 -14.53
CA HIS A 44 -9.18 2.67 -13.71
C HIS A 44 -10.63 2.61 -13.22
N ASN A 45 -11.15 3.72 -12.71
CA ASN A 45 -12.52 3.78 -12.20
C ASN A 45 -13.57 3.63 -13.31
N GLU A 46 -13.28 4.06 -14.53
CA GLU A 46 -14.11 3.82 -15.71
C GLU A 46 -14.14 2.34 -16.08
N ARG A 47 -12.98 1.68 -16.22
CA ARG A 47 -12.92 0.22 -16.48
C ARG A 47 -13.64 -0.58 -15.40
N ARG A 48 -13.46 -0.22 -14.12
CA ARG A 48 -14.14 -0.86 -12.97
C ARG A 48 -15.65 -0.65 -13.01
N LYS A 49 -16.11 0.53 -13.44
CA LYS A 49 -17.54 0.81 -13.67
C LYS A 49 -18.09 -0.04 -14.82
N GLU A 50 -17.40 -0.13 -15.95
CA GLU A 50 -17.85 -0.95 -17.08
C GLU A 50 -18.01 -2.43 -16.69
N ILE A 51 -17.11 -2.95 -15.84
CA ILE A 51 -17.23 -4.30 -15.26
C ILE A 51 -18.40 -4.37 -14.28
N SER A 52 -18.54 -3.39 -13.39
CA SER A 52 -19.69 -3.31 -12.47
C SER A 52 -21.00 -3.41 -13.25
N ASP A 53 -21.15 -2.64 -14.33
CA ASP A 53 -22.33 -2.61 -15.19
C ASP A 53 -22.49 -3.85 -16.09
N GLY A 54 -21.50 -4.75 -16.16
CA GLY A 54 -21.52 -5.93 -17.03
C GLY A 54 -21.43 -5.59 -18.53
N VAL A 55 -20.83 -4.44 -18.87
CA VAL A 55 -20.67 -3.99 -20.26
C VAL A 55 -19.25 -4.12 -20.79
N ALA A 56 -18.28 -4.35 -19.90
CA ALA A 56 -16.87 -4.53 -20.23
C ALA A 56 -16.66 -5.75 -21.16
N ALA A 57 -15.85 -5.56 -22.20
CA ALA A 57 -15.50 -6.63 -23.13
C ALA A 57 -14.58 -7.69 -22.49
N ASN A 58 -14.77 -8.94 -22.90
CA ASN A 58 -13.91 -10.11 -22.64
C ASN A 58 -13.53 -10.73 -24.00
N TYR A 59 -12.69 -11.77 -24.01
CA TYR A 59 -12.27 -12.44 -25.25
C TYR A 59 -13.43 -12.96 -26.14
N VAL A 60 -14.50 -13.47 -25.54
CA VAL A 60 -15.66 -14.00 -26.28
C VAL A 60 -16.91 -13.16 -26.04
N GLU A 61 -17.29 -12.99 -24.77
CA GLU A 61 -18.51 -12.30 -24.37
C GLU A 61 -18.18 -11.03 -23.57
N LYS A 62 -19.16 -10.47 -22.87
CA LYS A 62 -18.89 -9.43 -21.87
C LYS A 62 -18.52 -10.09 -20.54
N LEU A 63 -17.75 -9.38 -19.74
CA LEU A 63 -17.53 -9.75 -18.34
C LEU A 63 -18.86 -9.64 -17.57
N PRO A 64 -19.15 -10.58 -16.64
CA PRO A 64 -20.34 -10.48 -15.80
C PRO A 64 -20.32 -9.20 -14.96
N SER A 65 -21.52 -8.70 -14.68
CA SER A 65 -21.73 -7.55 -13.78
C SER A 65 -21.20 -7.86 -12.37
N ALA A 66 -20.63 -6.86 -11.71
CA ALA A 66 -20.00 -7.01 -10.40
C ALA A 66 -20.82 -6.34 -9.29
N ARG A 67 -20.95 -7.03 -8.15
CA ARG A 67 -21.29 -6.40 -6.88
C ARG A 67 -20.02 -6.02 -6.12
N ASN A 68 -20.13 -5.11 -5.14
CA ASN A 68 -19.02 -4.75 -4.27
C ASN A 68 -17.74 -4.27 -5.00
N MET A 69 -17.86 -3.67 -6.19
CA MET A 69 -16.73 -3.07 -6.89
C MET A 69 -16.39 -1.71 -6.26
N TYR A 70 -15.23 -1.58 -5.61
CA TYR A 70 -14.85 -0.32 -4.97
C TYR A 70 -14.17 0.65 -5.94
N MET A 71 -14.46 1.94 -5.78
CA MET A 71 -13.78 3.02 -6.47
C MET A 71 -12.38 3.18 -5.87
N LEU A 72 -11.37 3.25 -6.73
CA LEU A 72 -10.01 3.57 -6.33
C LEU A 72 -9.94 5.04 -5.92
N LYS A 73 -9.14 5.31 -4.88
CA LYS A 73 -8.72 6.65 -4.49
C LYS A 73 -7.22 6.79 -4.67
N TYR A 74 -6.80 7.98 -5.08
CA TYR A 74 -5.38 8.27 -5.23
C TYR A 74 -4.68 8.33 -3.87
N ASP A 75 -3.50 7.74 -3.76
CA ASP A 75 -2.63 7.82 -2.57
C ASP A 75 -1.28 8.42 -2.95
N CYS A 76 -1.07 9.66 -2.50
CA CYS A 76 0.14 10.44 -2.81
C CYS A 76 1.41 9.82 -2.20
N ASN A 77 1.31 9.08 -1.09
CA ASN A 77 2.47 8.43 -0.50
C ASN A 77 2.89 7.21 -1.34
N MET A 78 1.93 6.46 -1.88
CA MET A 78 2.19 5.38 -2.83
C MET A 78 2.84 5.92 -4.11
N GLU A 79 2.34 7.05 -4.66
CA GLU A 79 3.02 7.76 -5.77
C GLU A 79 4.48 8.07 -5.42
N LYS A 80 4.73 8.64 -4.24
CA LYS A 80 6.08 9.03 -3.82
C LYS A 80 7.01 7.84 -3.64
N GLU A 81 6.54 6.74 -3.06
CA GLU A 81 7.27 5.48 -2.94
C GLU A 81 7.64 4.95 -4.34
N LEU A 82 6.67 4.92 -5.24
CA LEU A 82 6.88 4.42 -6.61
C LEU A 82 7.78 5.33 -7.45
N ALA A 83 7.66 6.64 -7.33
CA ALA A 83 8.51 7.59 -8.08
C ALA A 83 9.99 7.41 -7.74
N LYS A 84 10.33 7.20 -6.46
CA LYS A 84 11.70 6.87 -6.03
C LYS A 84 12.21 5.58 -6.63
N GLU A 85 11.33 4.60 -6.82
CA GLU A 85 11.71 3.34 -7.45
C GLU A 85 12.01 3.55 -8.94
N LEU A 86 11.17 4.31 -9.64
CA LEU A 86 11.35 4.59 -11.06
C LEU A 86 12.58 5.44 -11.36
N ASP A 87 13.10 6.21 -10.39
CA ASP A 87 14.37 6.94 -10.53
C ASP A 87 15.56 6.01 -10.85
N LYS A 88 15.46 4.71 -10.54
CA LYS A 88 16.46 3.70 -10.90
C LYS A 88 16.45 3.33 -12.38
N CYS A 89 15.46 3.78 -13.17
CA CYS A 89 15.31 3.47 -14.59
C CYS A 89 15.36 1.96 -14.87
N SER A 90 14.52 1.20 -14.14
CA SER A 90 14.43 -0.26 -14.19
C SER A 90 12.98 -0.71 -14.35
N ALA A 91 12.77 -1.78 -15.12
CA ALA A 91 11.46 -2.42 -15.31
C ALA A 91 11.19 -3.55 -14.28
N GLN A 92 12.05 -3.67 -13.27
CA GLN A 92 11.90 -4.68 -12.22
C GLN A 92 10.66 -4.38 -11.36
N VAL A 93 9.89 -5.44 -11.06
CA VAL A 93 8.80 -5.38 -10.08
C VAL A 93 9.42 -5.54 -8.69
N THR A 94 9.28 -4.54 -7.83
CA THR A 94 10.00 -4.46 -6.56
C THR A 94 9.10 -4.38 -5.33
N PHE A 95 7.79 -4.18 -5.51
CA PHE A 95 6.82 -4.10 -4.41
C PHE A 95 6.09 -5.42 -4.12
N THR A 96 6.71 -6.56 -4.41
CA THR A 96 6.08 -7.90 -4.40
C THR A 96 5.54 -8.37 -3.04
N ASN A 97 5.88 -7.68 -1.94
CA ASN A 97 5.48 -8.02 -0.57
C ASN A 97 4.38 -7.13 0.03
N GLY A 98 3.71 -6.29 -0.77
CA GLY A 98 2.62 -5.47 -0.21
C GLY A 98 1.85 -4.56 -1.15
N TYR A 99 2.17 -4.57 -2.45
CA TYR A 99 1.38 -3.88 -3.46
C TYR A 99 1.22 -4.76 -4.70
N GLY A 100 0.05 -4.69 -5.34
CA GLY A 100 -0.01 -5.03 -6.76
C GLY A 100 0.81 -3.99 -7.52
N GLN A 101 1.63 -4.39 -8.50
CA GLN A 101 2.42 -3.44 -9.28
C GLN A 101 2.30 -3.73 -10.77
N ASN A 102 1.76 -2.78 -11.52
CA ASN A 102 1.87 -2.79 -12.97
C ASN A 102 3.01 -1.88 -13.38
N ILE A 103 3.87 -2.33 -14.29
CA ILE A 103 4.97 -1.53 -14.85
C ILE A 103 5.09 -1.82 -16.34
N ALA A 104 5.37 -0.77 -17.11
CA ALA A 104 5.65 -0.85 -18.52
C ALA A 104 6.89 -0.02 -18.85
N LYS A 105 7.73 -0.56 -19.73
CA LYS A 105 8.89 0.11 -20.31
C LYS A 105 8.63 0.35 -21.79
N TYR A 106 8.78 1.58 -22.22
CA TYR A 106 8.63 1.97 -23.61
C TYR A 106 9.96 2.48 -24.17
N THR A 107 10.36 1.91 -25.31
CA THR A 107 11.61 2.25 -26.02
C THR A 107 11.36 2.65 -27.47
N ASN A 108 10.10 2.64 -27.91
CA ASN A 108 9.75 2.94 -29.30
C ASN A 108 9.76 4.45 -29.52
N ASP A 109 10.57 4.93 -30.46
CA ASP A 109 10.71 6.35 -30.78
C ASP A 109 9.37 7.02 -31.13
N LYS A 110 8.46 6.33 -31.83
CA LYS A 110 7.12 6.87 -32.16
C LYS A 110 6.26 7.07 -30.91
N PHE A 111 6.38 6.16 -29.94
CA PHE A 111 5.65 6.27 -28.68
C PHE A 111 6.23 7.39 -27.81
N ILE A 112 7.56 7.46 -27.73
CA ILE A 112 8.26 8.49 -26.95
C ILE A 112 7.99 9.89 -27.52
N ALA A 113 7.83 9.99 -28.85
CA ALA A 113 7.51 11.24 -29.54
C ALA A 113 6.06 11.73 -29.36
N ILE A 114 5.17 10.98 -28.68
CA ILE A 114 3.84 11.48 -28.32
C ILE A 114 4.01 12.74 -27.46
N ALA A 115 3.37 13.84 -27.86
CA ALA A 115 3.56 15.13 -27.20
C ALA A 115 2.88 15.23 -25.84
N ASP A 116 1.62 14.76 -25.73
CA ASP A 116 0.87 14.80 -24.48
C ASP A 116 1.20 13.58 -23.62
N MET A 117 1.65 13.83 -22.38
CA MET A 117 1.92 12.78 -21.41
C MET A 117 0.65 11.97 -21.07
N LYS A 118 -0.53 12.59 -21.11
CA LYS A 118 -1.79 11.90 -20.84
C LYS A 118 -2.12 10.84 -21.88
N ASP A 119 -1.72 11.05 -23.14
CA ASP A 119 -1.89 10.05 -24.19
C ASP A 119 -0.95 8.85 -23.99
N LYS A 120 0.28 9.11 -23.53
CA LYS A 120 1.23 8.06 -23.12
C LYS A 120 0.69 7.25 -21.94
N ILE A 121 0.18 7.95 -20.91
CA ILE A 121 -0.45 7.34 -19.73
C ILE A 121 -1.63 6.45 -20.16
N LYS A 122 -2.55 6.98 -20.97
CA LYS A 122 -3.71 6.23 -21.46
C LYS A 122 -3.29 4.96 -22.20
N THR A 123 -2.30 5.06 -23.09
CA THR A 123 -1.79 3.89 -23.82
C THR A 123 -1.19 2.84 -22.89
N ALA A 124 -0.52 3.26 -21.82
CA ALA A 124 -0.03 2.33 -20.81
C ALA A 124 -1.15 1.60 -20.09
N MET A 125 -2.23 2.31 -19.76
CA MET A 125 -3.39 1.68 -19.12
C MET A 125 -4.11 0.70 -20.04
N GLU A 126 -4.28 1.05 -21.32
CA GLU A 126 -4.82 0.16 -22.35
C GLU A 126 -3.97 -1.12 -22.47
N THR A 127 -2.65 -0.97 -22.49
CA THR A 127 -1.72 -2.11 -22.56
C THR A 127 -1.92 -3.07 -21.38
N TRP A 128 -2.17 -2.55 -20.19
CA TRP A 128 -2.42 -3.37 -18.99
C TRP A 128 -3.80 -4.00 -18.96
N TYR A 129 -4.81 -3.36 -19.53
CA TYR A 129 -6.19 -3.86 -19.61
C TYR A 129 -6.36 -4.94 -20.68
N ASN A 130 -5.72 -4.75 -21.84
CA ASN A 130 -5.83 -5.57 -23.04
C ASN A 130 -5.70 -7.10 -22.88
N PRO A 131 -4.91 -7.68 -21.94
CA PRO A 131 -4.83 -9.13 -21.78
C PRO A 131 -6.19 -9.83 -21.63
N VAL A 132 -7.20 -9.16 -21.01
CA VAL A 132 -8.55 -9.73 -20.90
C VAL A 132 -9.24 -9.86 -22.26
N LEU A 133 -8.92 -8.99 -23.22
CA LEU A 133 -9.51 -9.02 -24.57
C LEU A 133 -8.91 -10.13 -25.42
N TYR A 134 -7.69 -10.59 -25.13
CA TYR A 134 -6.99 -11.61 -25.91
C TYR A 134 -7.03 -13.01 -25.29
N TYR A 135 -6.87 -13.11 -23.98
CA TYR A 135 -6.81 -14.39 -23.27
C TYR A 135 -8.14 -14.74 -22.61
N GLY A 136 -8.83 -13.71 -22.12
CA GLY A 136 -10.14 -13.81 -21.49
C GLY A 136 -10.11 -14.30 -20.05
N LEU A 137 -11.05 -13.79 -19.26
CA LEU A 137 -11.43 -14.41 -17.99
C LEU A 137 -12.44 -15.52 -18.30
N ARG A 138 -11.96 -16.78 -18.31
CA ARG A 138 -12.67 -17.94 -18.88
C ARG A 138 -13.48 -18.76 -17.89
N ASN A 139 -13.54 -18.35 -16.62
CA ASN A 139 -14.29 -19.03 -15.58
C ASN A 139 -15.42 -18.13 -15.06
N ARG A 140 -16.50 -18.76 -14.54
CA ARG A 140 -17.70 -18.05 -14.06
C ARG A 140 -17.51 -17.36 -12.70
N ASP A 141 -16.47 -17.75 -11.97
CA ASP A 141 -16.16 -17.26 -10.63
C ASP A 141 -15.19 -16.08 -10.64
N ASN A 142 -14.86 -15.55 -11.82
CA ASN A 142 -13.94 -14.43 -12.04
C ASN A 142 -12.56 -14.61 -11.40
N ILE A 143 -12.09 -15.84 -11.32
CA ILE A 143 -10.81 -16.24 -10.73
C ILE A 143 -9.67 -15.94 -11.69
N VAL A 144 -8.59 -15.32 -11.22
CA VAL A 144 -7.35 -15.19 -12.00
C VAL A 144 -6.53 -16.48 -11.93
N SER A 145 -6.58 -17.25 -13.01
CA SER A 145 -5.82 -18.50 -13.16
C SER A 145 -4.71 -18.42 -14.21
N ASP A 146 -4.71 -17.38 -15.03
CA ASP A 146 -3.74 -17.16 -16.10
C ASP A 146 -2.82 -15.99 -15.74
N ALA A 147 -1.51 -16.27 -15.63
CA ALA A 147 -0.51 -15.27 -15.26
C ALA A 147 -0.46 -14.08 -16.24
N ARG A 148 -0.91 -14.25 -17.49
CA ARG A 148 -0.96 -13.18 -18.50
C ARG A 148 -2.02 -12.12 -18.16
N LEU A 149 -2.97 -12.44 -17.29
CA LEU A 149 -3.99 -11.50 -16.80
C LEU A 149 -3.50 -10.66 -15.62
N TYR A 150 -2.26 -10.82 -15.15
CA TYR A 150 -1.73 -10.14 -13.96
C TYR A 150 -1.98 -8.63 -13.96
N SER A 151 -1.66 -7.94 -15.07
CA SER A 151 -1.82 -6.49 -15.15
C SER A 151 -3.29 -6.06 -15.11
N PHE A 152 -4.15 -6.77 -15.84
CA PHE A 152 -5.59 -6.55 -15.82
C PHE A 152 -6.17 -6.80 -14.43
N ALA A 153 -5.78 -7.90 -13.79
CA ALA A 153 -6.23 -8.32 -12.47
C ALA A 153 -5.98 -7.25 -11.41
N ASN A 154 -4.80 -6.63 -11.39
CA ASN A 154 -4.49 -5.55 -10.47
C ASN A 154 -5.41 -4.32 -10.66
N MET A 155 -5.76 -3.97 -11.90
CA MET A 155 -6.63 -2.82 -12.21
C MET A 155 -8.07 -3.02 -11.71
N VAL A 156 -8.57 -4.26 -11.79
CA VAL A 156 -10.01 -4.56 -11.64
C VAL A 156 -10.36 -5.28 -10.34
N TYR A 157 -9.38 -5.59 -9.49
CA TYR A 157 -9.63 -6.31 -8.24
C TYR A 157 -10.58 -5.51 -7.33
N ALA A 158 -11.79 -6.03 -7.10
CA ALA A 158 -12.92 -5.30 -6.54
C ALA A 158 -12.66 -4.73 -5.16
N LYS A 159 -11.83 -5.43 -4.38
CA LYS A 159 -11.44 -5.04 -3.03
C LYS A 159 -10.41 -3.90 -3.01
N THR A 160 -9.71 -3.62 -4.10
CA THR A 160 -8.67 -2.56 -4.13
C THR A 160 -9.26 -1.19 -3.84
N LEU A 161 -8.59 -0.42 -2.97
CA LEU A 161 -9.07 0.86 -2.45
C LEU A 161 -8.17 2.05 -2.78
N ARG A 162 -6.88 1.80 -3.04
CA ARG A 162 -5.87 2.84 -3.26
C ARG A 162 -5.00 2.51 -4.45
N ILE A 163 -4.60 3.57 -5.15
CA ILE A 163 -3.66 3.53 -6.27
C ILE A 163 -2.68 4.70 -6.15
N GLY A 164 -1.41 4.46 -6.44
CA GLY A 164 -0.41 5.49 -6.65
C GLY A 164 0.34 5.17 -7.93
N CYS A 165 0.53 6.16 -8.79
CA CYS A 165 1.17 5.97 -10.09
C CYS A 165 2.32 6.96 -10.26
N ALA A 166 3.27 6.62 -11.13
CA ALA A 166 4.35 7.52 -11.51
C ALA A 166 4.85 7.16 -12.90
N TYR A 167 5.57 8.08 -13.53
CA TYR A 167 6.36 7.79 -14.72
C TYR A 167 7.76 8.39 -14.58
N LYS A 168 8.72 7.85 -15.34
CA LYS A 168 10.08 8.36 -15.44
C LYS A 168 10.59 8.31 -16.87
N GLU A 169 10.96 9.47 -17.39
CA GLU A 169 11.74 9.57 -18.63
C GLU A 169 13.22 9.43 -18.30
N CYS A 170 13.85 8.39 -18.86
CA CYS A 170 15.25 8.05 -18.69
C CYS A 170 15.99 8.40 -19.98
N ASN A 171 16.24 9.70 -20.16
CA ASN A 171 16.72 10.30 -21.41
C ASN A 171 18.05 9.74 -21.91
N SER A 172 18.95 9.33 -21.00
CA SER A 172 20.22 8.68 -21.37
C SER A 172 20.03 7.39 -22.17
N LYS A 173 18.87 6.75 -22.05
CA LYS A 173 18.52 5.49 -22.73
C LYS A 173 17.38 5.64 -23.74
N LYS A 174 16.77 6.83 -23.87
CA LYS A 174 15.50 7.05 -24.59
C LYS A 174 14.42 6.03 -24.14
N GLU A 175 14.17 5.98 -22.83
CA GLU A 175 13.19 5.06 -22.25
C GLU A 175 12.16 5.82 -21.44
N LEU A 176 10.90 5.39 -21.49
CA LEU A 176 9.86 5.85 -20.59
C LEU A 176 9.35 4.67 -19.77
N TYR A 177 9.41 4.81 -18.46
CA TYR A 177 8.83 3.87 -17.51
C TYR A 177 7.52 4.45 -17.00
N VAL A 178 6.44 3.67 -17.06
CA VAL A 178 5.13 4.02 -16.47
C VAL A 178 4.75 2.90 -15.52
N SER A 179 4.36 3.25 -14.29
CA SER A 179 3.98 2.25 -13.30
C SER A 179 2.84 2.75 -12.41
N CYS A 180 2.03 1.81 -11.93
CA CYS A 180 1.07 2.03 -10.85
C CYS A 180 1.21 0.91 -9.82
N ILE A 181 1.17 1.30 -8.55
CA ILE A 181 1.01 0.37 -7.43
C ILE A 181 -0.41 0.49 -6.87
N TYR A 182 -0.96 -0.65 -6.49
CA TYR A 182 -2.29 -0.83 -5.94
C TYR A 182 -2.13 -1.31 -4.52
N ASN A 183 -2.98 -0.85 -3.60
CA ASN A 183 -2.85 -1.36 -2.24
C ASN A 183 -2.97 -2.89 -2.26
N LEU A 184 -3.97 -3.48 -2.92
CA LEU A 184 -4.04 -4.95 -2.97
C LEU A 184 -3.40 -5.59 -4.21
N ILE A 185 -2.88 -6.83 -4.06
CA ILE A 185 -2.39 -7.65 -5.19
C ILE A 185 -3.54 -8.40 -5.86
N GLY A 186 -4.03 -7.88 -7.00
CA GLY A 186 -5.09 -8.53 -7.77
C GLY A 186 -4.61 -9.77 -8.53
N GLY A 187 -3.42 -9.71 -9.13
CA GLY A 187 -2.87 -10.75 -10.00
C GLY A 187 -2.31 -12.00 -9.31
N PHE A 188 -2.54 -12.17 -8.01
CA PHE A 188 -2.11 -13.38 -7.30
C PHE A 188 -2.95 -14.58 -7.75
N PRO A 189 -2.34 -15.75 -8.06
CA PRO A 189 -3.08 -16.91 -8.53
C PRO A 189 -4.25 -17.29 -7.62
N ASN A 190 -5.38 -17.66 -8.25
CA ASN A 190 -6.63 -18.06 -7.59
C ASN A 190 -7.41 -16.93 -6.88
N ASN A 191 -6.98 -15.67 -6.99
CA ASN A 191 -7.82 -14.57 -6.53
C ASN A 191 -9.12 -14.47 -7.34
N VAL A 192 -10.24 -14.36 -6.64
CA VAL A 192 -11.52 -13.92 -7.22
C VAL A 192 -11.43 -12.41 -7.44
N LEU A 193 -11.36 -11.97 -8.71
CA LEU A 193 -11.19 -10.55 -9.03
C LEU A 193 -12.37 -9.71 -8.57
N TYR A 194 -13.59 -10.24 -8.72
CA TYR A 194 -14.82 -9.62 -8.25
C TYR A 194 -15.93 -10.65 -8.16
N GLU A 195 -16.91 -10.39 -7.31
CA GLU A 195 -18.09 -11.23 -7.19
C GLU A 195 -19.14 -10.82 -8.21
N SER A 196 -19.67 -11.78 -8.96
CA SER A 196 -20.78 -11.55 -9.87
C SER A 196 -22.02 -11.08 -9.08
N GLY A 197 -22.69 -10.05 -9.58
CA GLY A 197 -23.86 -9.48 -8.93
C GLY A 197 -24.22 -8.11 -9.48
N THR A 198 -25.24 -7.47 -8.92
CA THR A 198 -25.68 -6.15 -9.40
C THR A 198 -24.80 -5.02 -8.87
N PRO A 199 -24.59 -3.93 -9.63
CA PRO A 199 -23.94 -2.74 -9.13
C PRO A 199 -24.65 -2.20 -7.89
N CYS A 200 -23.92 -1.50 -7.02
CA CYS A 200 -24.53 -0.91 -5.85
C CYS A 200 -25.59 0.14 -6.26
N LYS A 201 -26.74 0.14 -5.56
CA LYS A 201 -27.80 1.15 -5.70
C LYS A 201 -28.06 1.89 -4.39
N LYS A 202 -27.67 1.30 -3.27
CA LYS A 202 -27.79 1.82 -1.90
C LYS A 202 -26.46 1.62 -1.17
N HIS A 203 -26.22 2.43 -0.13
CA HIS A 203 -25.00 2.31 0.69
C HIS A 203 -24.86 0.93 1.32
N THR A 204 -25.98 0.31 1.69
CA THR A 204 -26.05 -1.05 2.26
C THR A 204 -25.65 -2.16 1.30
N ASP A 205 -25.58 -1.89 -0.01
CA ASP A 205 -25.15 -2.88 -1.00
C ASP A 205 -23.62 -3.04 -0.99
N CYS A 206 -22.90 -2.07 -0.41
CA CYS A 206 -21.45 -2.07 -0.26
C CYS A 206 -21.05 -2.71 1.06
N THR A 207 -20.74 -4.00 1.00
CA THR A 207 -20.63 -4.86 2.19
C THR A 207 -19.20 -5.28 2.52
N THR A 208 -18.25 -5.21 1.58
CA THR A 208 -16.85 -5.59 1.81
C THR A 208 -16.18 -4.78 2.92
N TYR A 209 -16.44 -3.48 2.99
CA TYR A 209 -15.83 -2.56 3.95
C TYR A 209 -16.90 -1.71 4.63
N SER A 210 -16.72 -1.42 5.92
CA SER A 210 -17.64 -0.57 6.68
C SER A 210 -16.87 0.53 7.43
N PRO A 211 -17.33 1.80 7.42
CA PRO A 211 -18.52 2.29 6.70
C PRO A 211 -18.22 2.54 5.21
N SER A 212 -19.15 2.14 4.33
CA SER A 212 -19.09 2.42 2.89
C SER A 212 -20.34 3.11 2.37
N THR A 213 -20.15 3.86 1.28
CA THR A 213 -21.20 4.51 0.51
C THR A 213 -21.24 3.93 -0.90
N CYS A 214 -22.25 4.31 -1.67
CA CYS A 214 -22.42 3.89 -3.06
C CYS A 214 -22.54 5.14 -3.91
N ASP A 215 -21.68 5.28 -4.90
CA ASP A 215 -21.86 6.24 -5.99
C ASP A 215 -22.85 5.64 -6.99
N LYS A 216 -24.13 5.98 -6.84
CA LYS A 216 -25.22 5.39 -7.63
C LYS A 216 -25.08 5.65 -9.13
N ALA A 217 -24.44 6.77 -9.52
CA ALA A 217 -24.24 7.09 -10.93
C ALA A 217 -23.18 6.19 -11.57
N LYS A 218 -22.21 5.73 -10.76
CA LYS A 218 -21.14 4.83 -11.21
C LYS A 218 -21.40 3.37 -10.89
N GLY A 219 -22.35 3.04 -10.02
CA GLY A 219 -22.54 1.68 -9.54
C GLY A 219 -21.31 1.16 -8.77
N LEU A 220 -20.52 2.06 -8.17
CA LEU A 220 -19.27 1.75 -7.47
C LEU A 220 -19.38 2.07 -5.98
N CYS A 221 -18.81 1.20 -5.16
CA CYS A 221 -18.69 1.39 -3.72
C CYS A 221 -17.58 2.40 -3.39
N ASN A 222 -17.81 3.26 -2.40
CA ASN A 222 -16.85 4.25 -1.95
C ASN A 222 -16.62 4.10 -0.44
N TYR A 223 -15.42 3.68 -0.09
CA TYR A 223 -14.96 3.56 1.29
C TYR A 223 -14.13 4.78 1.69
N SER A 224 -14.60 5.53 2.69
CA SER A 224 -13.94 6.74 3.20
C SER A 224 -12.96 6.47 4.33
N GLY A 225 -12.99 5.28 4.93
CA GLY A 225 -12.03 4.90 5.96
C GLY A 225 -10.61 4.70 5.42
N ARG A 226 -9.67 4.52 6.36
CA ARG A 226 -8.33 4.03 6.03
C ARG A 226 -8.47 2.58 5.55
N PRO A 227 -7.82 2.18 4.43
CA PRO A 227 -7.90 0.81 3.94
C PRO A 227 -7.72 -0.16 5.12
N PRO A 228 -8.70 -1.05 5.36
CA PRO A 228 -8.65 -1.90 6.53
C PRO A 228 -7.40 -2.76 6.43
N ARG A 229 -6.61 -2.68 7.49
CA ARG A 229 -5.49 -3.59 7.69
C ARG A 229 -6.12 -4.90 8.17
N PRO A 230 -5.58 -6.08 7.83
CA PRO A 230 -5.96 -7.30 8.49
C PRO A 230 -5.61 -7.17 9.99
N ASP A 231 -6.54 -6.65 10.79
CA ASP A 231 -6.27 -6.37 12.19
C ASP A 231 -6.03 -7.70 12.91
N GLY A 232 -4.87 -7.82 13.55
CA GLY A 232 -4.49 -9.01 14.30
C GLY A 232 -3.95 -10.16 13.45
N VAL A 233 -3.97 -10.11 12.12
CA VAL A 233 -3.41 -11.21 11.31
C VAL A 233 -1.96 -10.91 10.94
N VAL A 234 -1.10 -11.94 11.01
CA VAL A 234 0.33 -11.77 10.74
C VAL A 234 0.56 -11.67 9.23
N CYS A 235 1.18 -10.56 8.82
CA CYS A 235 1.49 -10.24 7.44
C CYS A 235 3.01 -10.15 7.20
N PHE A 236 3.46 -10.26 5.94
CA PHE A 236 4.85 -10.02 5.55
C PHE A 236 5.28 -8.58 5.80
N LYS A 237 6.21 -8.32 6.72
CA LYS A 237 6.74 -6.96 6.93
C LYS A 237 7.38 -6.40 5.65
N ILE A 238 6.98 -5.20 5.25
CA ILE A 238 7.53 -4.46 4.12
C ILE A 238 8.77 -3.70 4.60
N TYR A 239 9.89 -3.83 3.88
CA TYR A 239 11.06 -3.01 4.17
C TYR A 239 10.80 -1.56 3.74
N ASP A 240 10.99 -0.60 4.65
CA ASP A 240 10.58 0.80 4.44
C ASP A 240 11.73 1.76 4.75
N CYS A 241 12.18 2.50 3.73
CA CYS A 241 13.32 3.41 3.85
C CYS A 241 13.11 4.54 4.88
N ALA A 242 11.86 4.99 5.10
CA ALA A 242 11.59 6.01 6.12
C ALA A 242 11.76 5.44 7.54
N THR A 243 11.32 4.21 7.76
CA THR A 243 11.51 3.44 8.98
C THR A 243 12.99 3.12 9.20
N GLU A 244 13.72 2.79 8.14
CA GLU A 244 15.17 2.61 8.16
C GLU A 244 15.90 3.91 8.52
N THR A 245 15.47 5.05 7.98
CA THR A 245 16.07 6.36 8.32
C THR A 245 16.00 6.63 9.83
N GLU A 246 14.88 6.30 10.48
CA GLU A 246 14.74 6.41 11.94
C GLU A 246 15.60 5.39 12.70
N ALA A 247 15.88 4.22 12.11
CA ALA A 247 16.81 3.24 12.67
C ALA A 247 18.26 3.74 12.56
N ILE A 248 18.67 4.25 11.40
CA ILE A 248 19.99 4.85 11.15
C ILE A 248 20.25 5.97 12.14
N LYS A 249 19.31 6.92 12.24
CA LYS A 249 19.41 8.06 13.16
C LYS A 249 19.71 7.63 14.58
N TYR A 250 19.07 6.57 15.06
CA TYR A 250 19.30 6.09 16.42
C TYR A 250 20.57 5.23 16.55
N ALA A 251 20.85 4.36 15.59
CA ALA A 251 22.08 3.55 15.57
C ALA A 251 23.33 4.44 15.63
N SER A 252 23.33 5.56 14.89
CA SER A 252 24.43 6.54 14.90
C SER A 252 24.69 7.20 16.25
N THR A 253 23.78 7.11 17.22
CA THR A 253 24.01 7.64 18.58
C THR A 253 24.94 6.76 19.42
N CYS A 254 25.19 5.52 19.00
CA CYS A 254 25.99 4.55 19.73
C CYS A 254 25.60 4.39 21.21
N SER A 255 24.30 4.50 21.51
CA SER A 255 23.80 4.40 22.89
C SER A 255 23.92 2.99 23.48
N LEU A 256 24.07 1.97 22.62
CA LEU A 256 24.14 0.54 22.95
C LEU A 256 22.96 0.06 23.83
N LYS A 257 21.81 0.72 23.74
CA LYS A 257 20.60 0.40 24.50
C LYS A 257 19.34 0.83 23.77
N LYS A 258 18.18 0.32 24.19
CA LYS A 258 16.88 0.73 23.64
C LYS A 258 16.64 2.22 23.86
N SER A 259 16.05 2.91 22.88
CA SER A 259 15.61 4.30 23.05
C SER A 259 14.36 4.37 23.93
N PRO A 260 14.21 5.46 24.71
CA PRO A 260 12.95 5.75 25.40
C PRO A 260 11.78 5.73 24.42
N GLU A 261 10.65 5.13 24.80
CA GLU A 261 9.47 5.02 23.92
C GLU A 261 8.94 6.38 23.46
N GLY A 262 9.05 7.42 24.31
CA GLY A 262 8.64 8.79 24.00
C GLY A 262 9.47 9.44 22.87
N ASP A 263 10.71 8.99 22.66
CA ASP A 263 11.62 9.56 21.66
C ASP A 263 11.43 8.95 20.26
N ARG A 264 10.51 7.98 20.15
CA ARG A 264 10.22 7.22 18.92
C ARG A 264 8.72 7.09 18.65
N PRO A 265 7.99 8.21 18.59
CA PRO A 265 6.54 8.20 18.45
C PRO A 265 6.10 7.41 17.20
N GLY A 266 5.25 6.42 17.41
CA GLY A 266 4.74 5.55 16.34
C GLY A 266 5.66 4.39 15.94
N PHE A 267 6.85 4.27 16.53
CA PHE A 267 7.82 3.22 16.20
C PHE A 267 8.10 2.24 17.34
N GLY A 268 8.08 0.96 16.98
CA GLY A 268 8.64 -0.13 17.75
C GLY A 268 10.16 -0.19 17.60
N GLU A 269 10.82 -0.94 18.47
CA GLU A 269 12.28 -1.05 18.44
C GLU A 269 12.75 -2.38 18.99
N ASN A 270 13.65 -3.00 18.23
CA ASN A 270 14.58 -3.98 18.76
C ASN A 270 16.01 -3.49 18.56
N VAL A 271 16.88 -3.78 19.53
CA VAL A 271 18.31 -3.46 19.46
C VAL A 271 19.14 -4.68 19.80
N PHE A 272 20.33 -4.77 19.22
CA PHE A 272 21.28 -5.84 19.47
C PHE A 272 22.70 -5.29 19.41
N ILE A 273 23.58 -5.81 20.26
CA ILE A 273 24.99 -5.44 20.29
C ILE A 273 25.77 -6.63 19.75
N TYR A 274 26.29 -6.49 18.54
CA TYR A 274 27.14 -7.51 17.93
C TYR A 274 28.58 -7.29 18.40
N PRO A 275 29.25 -8.30 19.00
CA PRO A 275 30.52 -8.13 19.72
C PRO A 275 31.74 -8.07 18.78
N VAL A 276 31.59 -7.45 17.61
CA VAL A 276 32.64 -7.25 16.61
C VAL A 276 32.46 -5.85 16.00
N PRO A 277 33.52 -5.02 15.92
CA PRO A 277 33.46 -3.75 15.23
C PRO A 277 33.49 -3.95 13.71
N ASN A 278 32.85 -3.07 12.94
CA ASN A 278 32.77 -3.18 11.48
C ASN A 278 32.25 -4.55 11.03
N ALA A 279 31.26 -5.08 11.77
CA ALA A 279 30.70 -6.39 11.47
C ALA A 279 30.09 -6.41 10.06
N ASP A 280 30.21 -7.56 9.40
CA ASP A 280 29.43 -7.82 8.19
C ASP A 280 27.92 -7.68 8.54
N PRO A 281 27.16 -6.86 7.79
CA PRO A 281 25.76 -6.63 8.09
C PRO A 281 24.91 -7.91 8.10
N ILE A 282 25.15 -8.86 7.19
CA ILE A 282 24.26 -10.04 7.05
C ILE A 282 24.31 -10.92 8.31
N PRO A 283 25.48 -11.43 8.76
CA PRO A 283 25.58 -12.21 9.99
C PRO A 283 25.13 -11.44 11.23
N ALA A 284 25.36 -10.12 11.27
CA ALA A 284 24.95 -9.29 12.39
C ALA A 284 23.42 -9.18 12.50
N PHE A 285 22.71 -9.02 11.38
CA PHE A 285 21.26 -9.02 11.35
C PHE A 285 20.67 -10.42 11.61
N GLU A 286 21.29 -11.49 11.09
CA GLU A 286 20.88 -12.87 11.39
C GLU A 286 20.97 -13.14 12.90
N ALA A 287 22.12 -12.88 13.52
CA ALA A 287 22.30 -13.05 14.97
C ALA A 287 21.33 -12.20 15.80
N ALA A 288 21.09 -10.95 15.39
CA ALA A 288 20.15 -10.07 16.07
C ALA A 288 18.70 -10.61 16.01
N THR A 289 18.25 -11.03 14.82
CA THR A 289 16.89 -11.54 14.62
C THR A 289 16.66 -12.88 15.32
N GLU A 290 17.65 -13.78 15.30
CA GLU A 290 17.61 -15.04 16.06
C GLU A 290 17.56 -14.78 17.58
N SER A 291 18.38 -13.84 18.07
CA SER A 291 18.39 -13.46 19.48
C SER A 291 17.03 -12.95 19.95
N TRP A 292 16.41 -12.05 19.20
CA TRP A 292 15.08 -11.52 19.55
C TRP A 292 13.99 -12.59 19.43
N TRP A 293 14.01 -13.41 18.38
CA TRP A 293 12.99 -14.44 18.16
C TRP A 293 13.04 -15.55 19.21
N SER A 294 14.26 -15.97 19.60
CA SER A 294 14.47 -17.01 20.62
C SER A 294 13.86 -16.67 21.99
N GLN A 295 13.54 -15.40 22.26
CA GLN A 295 12.86 -14.99 23.49
C GLN A 295 11.49 -15.65 23.66
N VAL A 296 10.85 -16.14 22.59
CA VAL A 296 9.56 -16.84 22.66
C VAL A 296 9.61 -18.07 23.57
N SER A 297 10.73 -18.80 23.59
CA SER A 297 10.90 -20.01 24.39
C SER A 297 11.46 -19.75 25.79
N ALA A 298 11.90 -18.51 26.06
CA ALA A 298 12.53 -18.16 27.33
C ALA A 298 11.57 -18.20 28.52
N ALA A 299 10.26 -18.01 28.28
CA ALA A 299 9.22 -18.19 29.29
C ALA A 299 7.83 -18.30 28.65
N VAL A 300 6.86 -18.86 29.39
CA VAL A 300 5.48 -19.06 28.89
C VAL A 300 4.81 -17.74 28.50
N ILE A 301 4.22 -17.72 27.31
CA ILE A 301 3.28 -16.69 26.83
C ILE A 301 1.87 -17.27 26.94
N LYS A 302 0.92 -16.50 27.47
CA LYS A 302 -0.47 -16.94 27.64
C LYS A 302 -1.10 -17.25 26.27
N SER A 303 -2.04 -18.19 26.26
CA SER A 303 -2.73 -18.65 25.04
C SER A 303 -3.59 -17.57 24.37
N ASP A 304 -4.00 -16.54 25.12
CA ASP A 304 -4.69 -15.36 24.58
C ASP A 304 -3.75 -14.36 23.88
N VAL A 305 -2.44 -14.64 23.90
CA VAL A 305 -1.34 -13.91 23.21
C VAL A 305 -1.46 -12.39 23.35
N LYS A 306 -1.88 -11.96 24.54
CA LYS A 306 -2.08 -10.55 24.89
C LYS A 306 -0.81 -9.98 25.52
N PHE A 307 -0.41 -8.79 25.08
CA PHE A 307 0.68 -8.05 25.68
C PHE A 307 0.19 -7.28 26.92
N ASP A 308 0.06 -7.99 28.03
CA ASP A 308 -0.39 -7.44 29.31
C ASP A 308 0.79 -7.12 30.26
N ARG A 309 0.49 -6.67 31.49
CA ARG A 309 1.53 -6.38 32.50
C ARG A 309 2.36 -7.62 32.88
N SER A 310 1.77 -8.81 32.85
CA SER A 310 2.47 -10.04 33.17
C SER A 310 3.52 -10.42 32.13
N LEU A 311 3.39 -9.90 30.90
CA LEU A 311 4.40 -10.04 29.84
C LEU A 311 5.33 -8.81 29.76
N ARG A 312 4.81 -7.59 29.95
CA ARG A 312 5.58 -6.34 29.91
C ARG A 312 6.60 -6.26 31.06
N ASP A 313 6.15 -6.51 32.29
CA ASP A 313 6.90 -6.28 33.52
C ASP A 313 7.59 -7.57 34.01
N LYS A 314 7.63 -8.58 33.15
CA LYS A 314 8.24 -9.88 33.42
C LYS A 314 9.75 -9.74 33.53
N ALA A 315 10.36 -10.50 34.45
CA ALA A 315 11.82 -10.51 34.64
C ALA A 315 12.58 -10.92 33.36
N VAL A 316 12.01 -11.84 32.58
CA VAL A 316 12.53 -12.24 31.28
C VAL A 316 11.96 -11.30 30.21
N ASP A 317 12.80 -10.45 29.61
CA ASP A 317 12.38 -9.53 28.54
C ASP A 317 12.09 -10.31 27.25
N GLN A 318 10.81 -10.47 26.93
CA GLN A 318 10.34 -11.10 25.68
C GLN A 318 9.87 -10.07 24.65
N ARG A 319 10.11 -8.78 24.88
CA ARG A 319 9.62 -7.69 24.03
C ARG A 319 10.22 -7.66 22.63
N GLY A 320 11.40 -8.28 22.46
CA GLY A 320 12.03 -8.46 21.17
C GLY A 320 11.20 -9.38 20.27
N PHE A 321 10.84 -10.55 20.82
CA PHE A 321 9.95 -11.50 20.16
C PHE A 321 8.57 -10.88 19.89
N THR A 322 7.92 -10.30 20.90
CA THR A 322 6.55 -9.80 20.73
C THR A 322 6.48 -8.67 19.71
N GLN A 323 7.53 -7.85 19.58
CA GLN A 323 7.62 -6.85 18.54
C GLN A 323 7.77 -7.46 17.14
N MET A 324 8.57 -8.51 16.98
CA MET A 324 8.70 -9.23 15.71
C MET A 324 7.38 -9.89 15.31
N ALA A 325 6.70 -10.53 16.25
CA ALA A 325 5.41 -11.21 16.06
C ALA A 325 4.21 -10.27 15.98
N TRP A 326 4.40 -8.97 16.23
CA TRP A 326 3.31 -7.99 16.28
C TRP A 326 2.60 -7.87 14.92
N ALA A 327 1.36 -8.34 14.83
CA ALA A 327 0.57 -8.37 13.61
C ALA A 327 0.36 -6.98 13.01
N LYS A 328 0.16 -5.97 13.86
CA LYS A 328 -0.03 -4.59 13.42
C LYS A 328 1.26 -3.88 12.99
N SER A 329 2.44 -4.48 13.20
CA SER A 329 3.72 -3.92 12.75
C SER A 329 4.00 -4.39 11.33
N VAL A 330 3.85 -3.46 10.38
CA VAL A 330 3.75 -3.77 8.95
C VAL A 330 4.98 -3.36 8.15
N LYS A 331 5.70 -2.36 8.65
CA LYS A 331 6.93 -1.85 8.07
C LYS A 331 8.10 -2.14 9.02
N ILE A 332 9.25 -2.47 8.44
CA ILE A 332 10.51 -2.63 9.16
C ILE A 332 11.60 -1.85 8.44
N GLY A 333 12.55 -1.31 9.18
CA GLY A 333 13.78 -0.78 8.65
C GLY A 333 14.87 -0.92 9.70
N CYS A 334 16.06 -1.33 9.29
CA CYS A 334 17.13 -1.68 10.22
C CYS A 334 18.43 -0.98 9.84
N ALA A 335 19.27 -0.73 10.84
CA ALA A 335 20.57 -0.12 10.67
C ALA A 335 21.60 -0.82 11.55
N ILE A 336 22.85 -0.78 11.11
CA ILE A 336 24.02 -1.23 11.85
C ILE A 336 25.05 -0.10 11.87
N GLN A 337 25.60 0.19 13.04
CA GLN A 337 26.61 1.23 13.25
C GLN A 337 27.77 0.65 14.07
N THR A 338 29.01 0.78 13.59
CA THR A 338 30.18 0.48 14.43
C THR A 338 30.28 1.50 15.57
N CYS A 339 30.36 0.99 16.80
CA CYS A 339 30.46 1.73 18.04
C CYS A 339 31.60 1.12 18.88
N ASP A 340 32.76 1.78 18.84
CA ASP A 340 34.02 1.32 19.44
C ASP A 340 34.40 -0.10 19.02
N GLN A 341 34.32 -1.07 19.94
CA GLN A 341 34.69 -2.48 19.74
C GLN A 341 33.48 -3.37 19.38
N SER A 342 32.33 -2.77 19.08
CA SER A 342 31.10 -3.50 18.78
C SER A 342 30.34 -2.87 17.62
N SER A 343 29.34 -3.57 17.09
CA SER A 343 28.40 -3.03 16.11
C SER A 343 27.01 -2.99 16.71
N PHE A 344 26.38 -1.81 16.71
CA PHE A 344 25.06 -1.56 17.25
C PHE A 344 24.00 -1.74 16.16
N VAL A 345 23.17 -2.76 16.31
CA VAL A 345 22.07 -3.09 15.42
C VAL A 345 20.78 -2.51 15.99
N VAL A 346 20.04 -1.76 15.18
CA VAL A 346 18.75 -1.18 15.53
C VAL A 346 17.74 -1.51 14.44
N CYS A 347 16.60 -2.10 14.79
CA CYS A 347 15.46 -2.25 13.90
C CYS A 347 14.27 -1.46 14.42
N ARG A 348 13.68 -0.62 13.55
CA ARG A 348 12.43 0.10 13.79
C ARG A 348 11.27 -0.66 13.16
N TYR A 349 10.13 -0.65 13.85
CA TYR A 349 8.88 -1.26 13.40
C TYR A 349 7.78 -0.21 13.32
N SER A 350 7.03 -0.16 12.23
CA SER A 350 5.97 0.83 12.05
C SER A 350 4.65 0.18 11.58
N PRO A 351 3.52 0.45 12.25
CA PRO A 351 3.42 0.98 13.61
C PRO A 351 4.21 0.16 14.65
N GLY A 352 4.59 0.80 15.75
CA GLY A 352 5.17 0.12 16.90
C GLY A 352 4.20 -0.87 17.56
N GLY A 353 4.77 -1.96 18.07
CA GLY A 353 4.05 -2.98 18.82
C GLY A 353 4.22 -2.81 20.32
N ASN A 354 4.01 -3.90 21.06
CA ASN A 354 4.16 -3.94 22.53
C ASN A 354 3.25 -2.94 23.24
N ILE A 355 2.05 -2.73 22.70
CA ILE A 355 1.03 -1.85 23.27
C ILE A 355 0.31 -2.59 24.38
N LEU A 356 0.30 -1.99 25.57
CA LEU A 356 -0.28 -2.62 26.76
C LEU A 356 -1.77 -2.93 26.55
N ASN A 357 -2.14 -4.16 26.87
CA ASN A 357 -3.48 -4.73 26.72
C ASN A 357 -3.95 -4.97 25.27
N GLU A 358 -3.08 -4.88 24.28
CA GLU A 358 -3.39 -5.32 22.91
C GLU A 358 -2.95 -6.77 22.68
N GLN A 359 -3.59 -7.44 21.71
CA GLN A 359 -3.12 -8.73 21.22
C GLN A 359 -1.89 -8.55 20.34
N ILE A 360 -0.90 -9.45 20.51
CA ILE A 360 0.28 -9.51 19.66
C ILE A 360 -0.14 -9.88 18.23
N TYR A 361 -0.97 -10.92 18.12
CA TYR A 361 -1.68 -11.37 16.92
C TYR A 361 -2.97 -12.09 17.34
N GLN A 362 -3.90 -12.30 16.41
CA GLN A 362 -5.12 -13.09 16.61
C GLN A 362 -4.81 -14.58 16.46
N PRO A 363 -5.05 -15.41 17.48
CA PRO A 363 -5.01 -16.87 17.34
C PRO A 363 -6.07 -17.35 16.36
N GLY A 364 -5.71 -18.34 15.53
CA GLY A 364 -6.66 -18.94 14.59
C GLY A 364 -5.99 -19.88 13.61
N GLN A 365 -6.79 -20.38 12.66
CA GLN A 365 -6.28 -21.16 11.54
C GLN A 365 -5.36 -20.29 10.68
N VAL A 366 -4.27 -20.87 10.20
CA VAL A 366 -3.37 -20.24 9.22
C VAL A 366 -4.19 -19.69 8.05
N CYS A 367 -3.93 -18.44 7.66
CA CYS A 367 -4.67 -17.69 6.64
C CYS A 367 -6.16 -17.38 6.93
N GLY A 368 -6.77 -17.92 7.99
CA GLY A 368 -8.21 -17.83 8.23
C GLY A 368 -8.74 -16.40 8.43
N GLY A 369 -7.87 -15.48 8.84
CA GLY A 369 -8.21 -14.06 9.01
C GLY A 369 -7.79 -13.15 7.84
N CYS A 370 -7.11 -13.65 6.81
CA CYS A 370 -6.63 -12.79 5.73
C CYS A 370 -7.80 -12.19 4.94
N MET A 371 -7.88 -10.86 4.89
CA MET A 371 -8.90 -10.16 4.08
C MET A 371 -8.59 -10.18 2.58
N ALA A 372 -7.31 -10.39 2.25
CA ALA A 372 -6.73 -10.39 0.92
C ALA A 372 -6.11 -11.75 0.57
N SER A 373 -4.87 -11.78 0.04
CA SER A 373 -4.15 -13.02 -0.26
C SER A 373 -3.35 -13.55 0.93
N CYS A 374 -3.12 -14.86 0.93
CA CYS A 374 -2.25 -15.54 1.88
C CYS A 374 -1.25 -16.45 1.16
N ASN A 375 0.00 -16.45 1.60
CA ASN A 375 0.95 -17.50 1.24
C ASN A 375 0.77 -18.67 2.20
N ILE A 376 0.11 -19.75 1.76
CA ILE A 376 -0.22 -20.89 2.62
C ILE A 376 1.02 -21.64 3.13
N THR A 377 2.11 -21.66 2.36
CA THR A 377 3.36 -22.33 2.75
C THR A 377 4.08 -21.56 3.86
N GLN A 378 3.97 -20.23 3.84
CA GLN A 378 4.62 -19.36 4.83
C GLN A 378 3.69 -18.95 5.98
N GLY A 379 2.37 -19.16 5.83
CA GLY A 379 1.36 -18.83 6.82
C GLY A 379 1.18 -17.34 7.09
N LEU A 380 1.53 -16.50 6.11
CA LEU A 380 1.53 -15.04 6.23
C LEU A 380 0.55 -14.44 5.22
N CYS A 381 -0.26 -13.51 5.67
CA CYS A 381 -1.06 -12.68 4.77
C CYS A 381 -0.15 -11.72 4.00
N SER A 382 -0.50 -11.40 2.77
CA SER A 382 0.08 -10.26 2.09
C SER A 382 -0.46 -8.98 2.73
N PHE A 383 0.37 -7.94 2.84
CA PHE A 383 -0.21 -6.63 3.06
C PHE A 383 -1.01 -6.26 1.85
N TYR A 384 -2.28 -5.97 2.14
CA TYR A 384 -3.24 -5.45 1.20
C TYR A 384 -3.52 -6.44 0.05
#